data_AF-A0A952NIW6-F1
#
_entry.id   AF-A0A952NIW6-F1
#
_cell.length_a   1.000
_cell.length_b   1.000
_cell.length_c   1.000
_cell.angle_alpha   90.00
_cell.angle_beta   90.00
_cell.angle_gamma   90.00
#
_symmetry.space_group_name_H-M   'P 1'
#
loop_
_entity.id
_entity.type
_entity.pdbx_description
1 polymer ?
#
loop_
_entity_poly.entity_id
_entity_poly.type
_entity_poly.pdbx_seq_one_letter_code
_entity_poly.pdbx_strand_id
1 'polypeptide(L)'
;MKTIVMTLCLFATLSASAKAPSIQERVNRAAKILAGISEGSDTIKVKPNTDPKAMLLEYALREQLVETEDDFEANWVGDSGDAWGADTMNWGLENLAGAQSYIEGALQTRLEEGEGTDQDKIKYADGMMASSKAFTILRSLKSVKYGVAPTGAVQCGVTFPSLFIIDTENGEMHQIIMEGSGC
;
A
#
# COMPACT_ATOMS: atom_id res chain seq x y z
N MET A 1 23.91 5.17 65.59
CA MET A 1 23.99 3.98 64.72
C MET A 1 22.63 3.32 64.68
N LYS A 2 21.93 3.35 63.53
CA LYS A 2 20.92 2.36 63.10
C LYS A 2 20.33 2.76 61.73
N THR A 3 20.82 2.05 60.72
CA THR A 3 20.10 1.47 59.59
C THR A 3 19.34 2.40 58.64
N ILE A 4 20.05 2.77 57.59
CA ILE A 4 19.54 3.07 56.25
C ILE A 4 18.70 1.87 55.77
N VAL A 5 17.42 2.07 55.48
CA VAL A 5 16.65 1.16 54.62
C VAL A 5 16.34 1.91 53.34
N MET A 6 17.25 1.73 52.39
CA MET A 6 17.14 2.17 51.01
C MET A 6 16.13 1.23 50.35
N THR A 7 14.89 1.70 50.20
CA THR A 7 13.87 0.99 49.43
C THR A 7 14.32 0.97 47.98
N LEU A 8 14.94 -0.14 47.61
CA LEU A 8 15.48 -0.43 46.30
C LEU A 8 14.33 -0.37 45.28
N CYS A 9 14.35 0.63 44.40
CA CYS A 9 13.56 0.64 43.18
C CYS A 9 13.96 -0.57 42.33
N LEU A 10 13.27 -1.69 42.52
CA LEU A 10 13.29 -2.80 41.59
C LEU A 10 12.44 -2.39 40.37
N PHE A 11 12.93 -1.43 39.59
CA PHE A 11 12.56 -1.38 38.19
C PHE A 11 13.19 -2.60 37.56
N ALA A 12 12.43 -3.68 37.52
CA ALA A 12 12.70 -4.81 36.66
C ALA A 12 12.85 -4.25 35.25
N THR A 13 14.09 -4.05 34.82
CA THR A 13 14.46 -4.01 33.41
C THR A 13 14.20 -5.41 32.87
N LEU A 14 12.91 -5.71 32.66
CA LEU A 14 12.49 -6.72 31.72
C LEU A 14 12.99 -6.22 30.37
N SER A 15 14.22 -6.59 30.05
CA SER A 15 14.74 -6.63 28.68
C SER A 15 13.87 -7.63 27.93
N ALA A 16 12.64 -7.24 27.62
CA ALA A 16 11.83 -7.93 26.66
C ALA A 16 12.59 -7.81 25.35
N SER A 17 13.33 -8.86 24.99
CA SER A 17 13.65 -9.13 23.59
C SER A 17 12.30 -9.33 22.88
N ALA A 18 11.62 -8.23 22.60
CA ALA A 18 10.45 -8.23 21.73
C ALA A 18 10.92 -8.90 20.44
N LYS A 19 10.37 -10.07 20.16
CA LYS A 19 10.65 -10.80 18.93
C LYS A 19 10.44 -9.80 17.79
N ALA A 20 11.41 -9.72 16.87
CA ALA A 20 11.30 -8.81 15.74
C ALA A 20 9.94 -9.05 15.05
N PRO A 21 9.18 -7.99 14.72
CA PRO A 21 7.86 -8.14 14.11
C PRO A 21 7.93 -9.03 12.87
N SER A 22 6.90 -9.86 12.67
CA SER A 22 6.82 -10.75 11.50
C SER A 22 6.74 -9.93 10.20
N ILE A 23 7.04 -10.56 9.05
CA ILE A 23 6.88 -9.89 7.75
C ILE A 23 5.45 -9.38 7.59
N GLN A 24 4.46 -10.24 7.88
CA GLN A 24 3.04 -9.89 7.80
C GLN A 24 2.67 -8.71 8.73
N GLU A 25 3.15 -8.69 9.97
CA GLU A 25 2.91 -7.55 10.88
C GLU A 25 3.49 -6.25 10.33
N ARG A 26 4.62 -6.31 9.63
CA ARG A 26 5.28 -5.14 9.04
C ARG A 26 4.56 -4.67 7.79
N VAL A 27 4.11 -5.59 6.93
CA VAL A 27 3.26 -5.27 5.76
C VAL A 27 1.98 -4.61 6.23
N ASN A 28 1.25 -5.24 7.16
CA ASN A 28 -0.01 -4.73 7.68
C ASN A 28 0.15 -3.36 8.34
N ARG A 29 1.27 -3.14 9.04
CA ARG A 29 1.59 -1.82 9.59
C ARG A 29 1.80 -0.77 8.51
N ALA A 30 2.53 -1.10 7.44
CA ALA A 30 2.76 -0.17 6.33
C ALA A 30 1.45 0.13 5.58
N ALA A 31 0.66 -0.89 5.27
CA ALA A 31 -0.66 -0.74 4.65
C ALA A 31 -1.59 0.12 5.52
N LYS A 32 -1.61 -0.07 6.85
CA LYS A 32 -2.39 0.75 7.77
C LYS A 32 -1.94 2.22 7.80
N ILE A 33 -0.65 2.49 7.67
CA ILE A 33 -0.14 3.88 7.59
C ILE A 33 -0.66 4.53 6.30
N LEU A 34 -0.58 3.83 5.17
CA LEU A 34 -1.05 4.34 3.87
C LEU A 34 -2.58 4.48 3.84
N ALA A 35 -3.31 3.55 4.45
CA ALA A 35 -4.77 3.63 4.59
C ALA A 35 -5.22 4.89 5.36
N GLY A 36 -4.39 5.38 6.28
CA GLY A 36 -4.70 6.60 7.04
C GLY A 36 -4.60 7.90 6.22
N ILE A 37 -4.07 7.84 5.00
CA ILE A 37 -3.88 9.00 4.10
C ILE A 37 -4.59 8.81 2.75
N SER A 38 -5.28 7.69 2.56
CA SER A 38 -5.97 7.31 1.32
C SER A 38 -7.46 7.65 1.36
N GLU A 39 -8.11 7.70 0.21
CA GLU A 39 -9.58 7.77 0.10
C GLU A 39 -10.25 6.42 0.36
N GLY A 40 -9.55 5.33 0.03
CA GLY A 40 -10.03 3.97 0.25
C GLY A 40 -8.89 2.98 0.41
N SER A 41 -9.16 1.89 1.11
CA SER A 41 -8.19 0.80 1.26
C SER A 41 -8.91 -0.51 1.49
N ASP A 42 -8.41 -1.57 0.86
CA ASP A 42 -8.92 -2.93 1.05
C ASP A 42 -7.78 -3.92 1.30
N THR A 43 -8.12 -5.00 2.00
CA THR A 43 -7.21 -6.13 2.20
C THR A 43 -7.86 -7.39 1.64
N ILE A 44 -7.17 -7.99 0.69
CA ILE A 44 -7.63 -9.09 -0.13
C ILE A 44 -6.75 -10.29 0.18
N LYS A 45 -7.36 -11.45 0.44
CA LYS A 45 -6.64 -12.72 0.52
C LYS A 45 -6.87 -13.52 -0.74
N VAL A 46 -5.80 -14.00 -1.35
CA VAL A 46 -5.80 -14.94 -2.48
C VAL A 46 -4.81 -16.06 -2.17
N LYS A 47 -4.75 -17.10 -3.01
CA LYS A 47 -3.74 -18.13 -2.86
C LYS A 47 -2.34 -17.52 -3.03
N PRO A 48 -1.37 -17.85 -2.15
CA PRO A 48 0.00 -17.40 -2.33
C PRO A 48 0.58 -17.83 -3.68
N ASN A 49 1.22 -16.90 -4.38
CA ASN A 49 1.91 -17.15 -5.64
C ASN A 49 3.11 -16.20 -5.76
N THR A 50 4.22 -16.71 -6.29
CA THR A 50 5.42 -15.90 -6.54
C THR A 50 5.22 -14.84 -7.62
N ASP A 51 4.21 -15.01 -8.48
CA ASP A 51 3.82 -14.04 -9.50
C ASP A 51 2.63 -13.17 -9.01
N PRO A 52 2.86 -11.86 -8.77
CA PRO A 52 1.80 -10.93 -8.39
C PRO A 52 0.68 -10.79 -9.42
N LYS A 53 0.99 -10.96 -10.72
CA LYS A 53 -0.05 -10.89 -11.77
C LYS A 53 -1.03 -12.04 -11.65
N ALA A 54 -0.54 -13.25 -11.37
CA ALA A 54 -1.40 -14.40 -11.11
C ALA A 54 -2.29 -14.20 -9.87
N MET A 55 -1.79 -13.54 -8.83
CA MET A 55 -2.58 -13.19 -7.64
C MET A 55 -3.68 -12.17 -7.93
N LEU A 56 -3.39 -11.17 -8.77
CA LEU A 56 -4.37 -10.18 -9.20
C LEU A 56 -5.43 -10.78 -10.14
N LEU A 57 -5.04 -11.66 -11.04
CA LEU A 57 -5.95 -12.42 -11.90
C LEU A 57 -6.90 -13.29 -11.06
N GLU A 58 -6.38 -14.01 -10.06
CA GLU A 58 -7.21 -14.81 -9.15
C GLU A 58 -8.26 -13.95 -8.43
N TYR A 59 -7.86 -12.77 -7.96
CA TYR A 59 -8.79 -11.81 -7.38
C TYR A 59 -9.84 -11.35 -8.39
N ALA A 60 -9.43 -10.91 -9.58
CA ALA A 60 -10.32 -10.38 -10.60
C ALA A 60 -11.37 -11.41 -11.05
N LEU A 61 -10.96 -12.67 -11.24
CA LEU A 61 -11.87 -13.78 -11.58
C LEU A 61 -12.83 -14.11 -10.43
N ARG A 62 -12.34 -14.11 -9.18
CA ARG A 62 -13.19 -14.43 -8.01
C ARG A 62 -14.28 -13.38 -7.80
N GLU A 63 -13.93 -12.11 -7.94
CA GLU A 63 -14.87 -11.00 -7.79
C GLU A 63 -15.70 -10.75 -9.06
N GLN A 64 -15.57 -11.59 -10.10
CA GLN A 64 -16.27 -11.46 -11.39
C GLN A 64 -16.05 -10.10 -12.06
N LEU A 65 -14.88 -9.48 -11.83
CA LEU A 65 -14.47 -8.26 -12.50
C LEU A 65 -14.07 -8.53 -13.95
N VAL A 66 -13.70 -9.78 -14.25
CA VAL A 66 -13.38 -10.32 -15.58
C VAL A 66 -13.99 -11.72 -15.69
N GLU A 67 -14.42 -12.12 -16.90
CA GLU A 67 -15.07 -13.42 -17.12
C GLU A 67 -14.07 -14.55 -17.40
N THR A 68 -12.93 -14.23 -18.00
CA THR A 68 -11.86 -15.17 -18.37
C THR A 68 -10.45 -14.55 -18.21
N GLU A 69 -9.41 -15.35 -18.38
CA GLU A 69 -8.02 -14.87 -18.45
C GLU A 69 -7.79 -13.98 -19.69
N ASP A 70 -8.38 -14.35 -20.84
CA ASP A 70 -8.34 -13.52 -22.04
C ASP A 70 -9.05 -12.18 -21.82
N ASP A 71 -10.17 -12.19 -21.09
CA ASP A 71 -10.85 -10.96 -20.67
C ASP A 71 -10.02 -10.15 -19.70
N PHE A 72 -9.22 -10.77 -18.83
CA PHE A 72 -8.28 -10.05 -17.99
C PHE A 72 -7.24 -9.33 -18.85
N GLU A 73 -6.59 -10.02 -19.79
CA GLU A 73 -5.60 -9.40 -20.68
C GLU A 73 -6.20 -8.32 -21.61
N ALA A 74 -7.47 -8.47 -22.02
CA ALA A 74 -8.15 -7.53 -22.91
C ALA A 74 -8.82 -6.34 -22.20
N ASN A 75 -9.40 -6.55 -21.01
CA ASN A 75 -10.09 -5.52 -20.22
C ASN A 75 -9.18 -4.85 -19.20
N TRP A 76 -7.99 -5.38 -19.01
CA TRP A 76 -6.89 -4.59 -18.50
C TRP A 76 -6.56 -3.51 -19.55
N VAL A 77 -7.21 -2.36 -19.40
CA VAL A 77 -7.42 -1.37 -20.46
C VAL A 77 -6.13 -0.68 -20.94
N GLY A 78 -5.80 -0.74 -22.25
CA GLY A 78 -5.35 0.43 -23.05
C GLY A 78 -4.51 0.22 -24.33
N ASP A 79 -4.67 1.12 -25.33
CA ASP A 79 -3.81 1.31 -26.52
C ASP A 79 -2.72 2.38 -26.25
N SER A 80 -1.47 1.90 -26.23
CA SER A 80 -0.09 2.43 -26.06
C SER A 80 0.32 3.81 -25.49
N GLY A 81 -0.54 4.81 -25.24
CA GLY A 81 -0.07 6.17 -24.88
C GLY A 81 -0.16 6.56 -23.39
N ASP A 82 -1.37 6.71 -22.87
CA ASP A 82 -1.61 7.55 -21.68
C ASP A 82 -2.14 6.78 -20.47
N ALA A 83 -2.75 5.61 -20.65
CA ALA A 83 -3.03 4.68 -19.55
C ALA A 83 -1.81 3.79 -19.22
N TRP A 84 -0.82 3.76 -20.12
CA TRP A 84 0.32 2.81 -20.15
C TRP A 84 1.71 3.42 -20.31
N GLY A 85 1.87 4.73 -20.29
CA GLY A 85 3.19 5.31 -19.98
C GLY A 85 3.72 4.85 -18.61
N ALA A 86 2.86 4.28 -17.75
CA ALA A 86 3.17 3.91 -16.37
C ALA A 86 3.25 2.39 -16.06
N ASP A 87 2.73 1.48 -16.88
CA ASP A 87 2.96 0.04 -16.67
C ASP A 87 4.03 -0.50 -17.64
N THR A 88 5.27 -0.36 -17.18
CA THR A 88 6.45 -1.09 -17.65
C THR A 88 6.93 -2.10 -16.59
N MET A 89 6.05 -2.53 -15.68
CA MET A 89 6.48 -2.91 -14.33
C MET A 89 6.98 -4.35 -14.17
N ASN A 90 8.25 -4.42 -13.76
CA ASN A 90 8.80 -5.49 -12.94
C ASN A 90 8.26 -5.36 -11.50
N TRP A 91 7.49 -6.33 -11.01
CA TRP A 91 6.95 -6.24 -9.64
C TRP A 91 8.05 -6.45 -8.60
N GLY A 92 8.31 -5.43 -7.77
CA GLY A 92 9.40 -5.51 -6.80
C GLY A 92 9.99 -4.18 -6.35
N LEU A 93 11.22 -4.24 -5.84
CA LEU A 93 11.94 -3.09 -5.29
C LEU A 93 12.22 -2.02 -6.34
N GLU A 94 12.40 -2.45 -7.57
CA GLU A 94 12.62 -1.63 -8.76
C GLU A 94 11.46 -0.67 -9.06
N ASN A 95 10.24 -0.97 -8.58
CA ASN A 95 9.06 -0.11 -8.74
C ASN A 95 8.60 0.56 -7.44
N LEU A 96 9.37 0.42 -6.35
CA LEU A 96 9.09 1.10 -5.09
C LEU A 96 9.00 2.63 -5.26
N ALA A 97 9.85 3.21 -6.12
CA ALA A 97 9.85 4.63 -6.40
C ALA A 97 8.56 5.08 -7.10
N GLY A 98 8.09 4.34 -8.11
CA GLY A 98 6.82 4.63 -8.80
C GLY A 98 5.61 4.49 -7.87
N ALA A 99 5.58 3.43 -7.06
CA ALA A 99 4.55 3.23 -6.04
C ALA A 99 4.51 4.38 -5.02
N GLN A 100 5.68 4.87 -4.60
CA GLN A 100 5.78 6.01 -3.70
C GLN A 100 5.32 7.31 -4.37
N SER A 101 5.75 7.55 -5.62
CA SER A 101 5.35 8.72 -6.40
C SER A 101 3.84 8.80 -6.64
N TYR A 102 3.13 7.68 -6.78
CA TYR A 102 1.66 7.68 -6.87
C TYR A 102 1.00 8.28 -5.62
N ILE A 103 1.44 7.85 -4.43
CA ILE A 103 0.92 8.38 -3.16
C ILE A 103 1.28 9.87 -3.02
N GLU A 104 2.54 10.22 -3.25
CA GLU A 104 3.04 11.58 -3.07
C GLU A 104 2.44 12.56 -4.09
N GLY A 105 2.27 12.13 -5.34
CA GLY A 105 1.62 12.90 -6.39
C GLY A 105 0.16 13.22 -6.04
N ALA A 106 -0.60 12.23 -5.57
CA ALA A 106 -1.98 12.47 -5.14
C ALA A 106 -2.06 13.44 -3.95
N LEU A 107 -1.15 13.33 -2.98
CA LEU A 107 -1.07 14.29 -1.88
C LEU A 107 -0.75 15.70 -2.37
N GLN A 108 0.14 15.84 -3.35
CA GLN A 108 0.48 17.12 -3.96
C GLN A 108 -0.73 17.72 -4.70
N THR A 109 -1.43 16.94 -5.52
CA THR A 109 -2.64 17.40 -6.21
C THR A 109 -3.68 17.91 -5.23
N ARG A 110 -3.94 17.18 -4.13
CA ARG A 110 -4.87 17.64 -3.08
C ARG A 110 -4.45 18.96 -2.42
N LEU A 111 -3.14 19.19 -2.24
CA LEU A 111 -2.64 20.47 -1.72
C LEU A 111 -2.84 21.60 -2.74
N GLU A 112 -2.62 21.32 -4.03
CA GLU A 112 -2.78 22.28 -5.12
C GLU A 112 -4.24 22.65 -5.38
N GLU A 113 -5.16 21.69 -5.25
CA GLU A 113 -6.60 21.88 -5.39
C GLU A 113 -7.28 22.42 -4.12
N GLY A 114 -6.58 22.36 -2.98
CA GLY A 114 -7.07 22.87 -1.70
C GLY A 114 -7.10 24.40 -1.63
N GLU A 115 -7.64 24.93 -0.54
CA GLU A 115 -7.71 26.38 -0.30
C GLU A 115 -6.34 27.01 0.08
N GLY A 116 -5.29 26.18 0.16
CA GLY A 116 -3.93 26.62 0.50
C GLY A 116 -3.78 27.03 1.96
N THR A 117 -4.67 26.58 2.84
CA THR A 117 -4.66 26.91 4.27
C THR A 117 -3.47 26.27 4.97
N ASP A 118 -3.14 26.75 6.17
CA ASP A 118 -2.12 26.09 6.99
C ASP A 118 -2.53 24.66 7.39
N GLN A 119 -3.84 24.39 7.48
CA GLN A 119 -4.34 23.05 7.72
C GLN A 119 -4.07 22.12 6.53
N ASP A 120 -4.20 22.61 5.29
CA ASP A 120 -3.89 21.82 4.09
C ASP A 120 -2.41 21.49 4.00
N LYS A 121 -1.54 22.47 4.31
CA LYS A 121 -0.08 22.26 4.36
C LYS A 121 0.33 21.25 5.43
N ILE A 122 -0.30 21.29 6.61
CA ILE A 122 -0.06 20.31 7.68
C ILE A 122 -0.49 18.91 7.23
N LYS A 123 -1.69 18.76 6.68
CA LYS A 123 -2.18 17.47 6.14
C LYS A 123 -1.25 16.91 5.08
N TYR A 124 -0.78 17.75 4.16
CA TYR A 124 0.21 17.37 3.16
C TYR A 124 1.51 16.89 3.80
N ALA A 125 2.09 17.66 4.72
CA ALA A 125 3.34 17.29 5.39
C ALA A 125 3.21 15.97 6.18
N ASP A 126 2.12 15.80 6.93
CA ASP A 126 1.82 14.56 7.65
C ASP A 126 1.67 13.37 6.68
N GLY A 127 0.99 13.59 5.55
CA GLY A 127 0.86 12.61 4.48
C GLY A 127 2.19 12.18 3.89
N MET A 128 3.07 13.13 3.57
CA MET A 128 4.41 12.86 3.03
C MET A 128 5.27 12.06 4.02
N MET A 129 5.22 12.41 5.32
CA MET A 129 5.91 11.65 6.37
C MET A 129 5.35 10.23 6.52
N ALA A 130 4.02 10.08 6.44
CA ALA A 130 3.36 8.77 6.51
C ALA A 130 3.77 7.88 5.32
N SER A 131 3.74 8.42 4.10
CA SER A 131 4.20 7.76 2.88
C SER A 131 5.65 7.28 3.03
N SER A 132 6.57 8.18 3.35
CA SER A 132 8.00 7.86 3.53
C SER A 132 8.23 6.75 4.56
N LYS A 133 7.50 6.80 5.69
CA LYS A 133 7.57 5.79 6.75
C LYS A 133 7.07 4.42 6.27
N ALA A 134 5.95 4.38 5.55
CA ALA A 134 5.42 3.14 5.00
C ALA A 134 6.40 2.51 4.00
N PHE A 135 6.87 3.28 3.01
CA PHE A 135 7.80 2.78 2.00
C PHE A 135 9.16 2.36 2.57
N THR A 136 9.61 2.99 3.66
CA THR A 136 10.80 2.54 4.42
C THR A 136 10.60 1.14 5.02
N ILE A 137 9.43 0.85 5.57
CA ILE A 137 9.12 -0.49 6.10
C ILE A 137 9.11 -1.50 4.95
N LEU A 138 8.39 -1.18 3.88
CA LEU A 138 8.16 -2.01 2.70
C LEU A 138 9.47 -2.37 1.97
N ARG A 139 10.37 -1.40 1.74
CA ARG A 139 11.67 -1.61 1.07
C ARG A 139 12.52 -2.74 1.63
N SER A 140 12.34 -3.07 2.91
CA SER A 140 13.14 -4.08 3.59
C SER A 140 12.56 -5.50 3.56
N LEU A 141 11.44 -5.70 2.83
CA LEU A 141 10.70 -6.96 2.76
C LEU A 141 10.81 -7.56 1.35
N LYS A 142 11.64 -8.61 1.18
CA LYS A 142 11.92 -9.19 -0.15
C LYS A 142 10.74 -9.93 -0.79
N SER A 143 9.87 -10.52 0.03
CA SER A 143 8.68 -11.26 -0.41
C SER A 143 7.54 -10.35 -0.87
N VAL A 144 7.65 -9.05 -0.60
CA VAL A 144 6.58 -8.11 -0.84
C VAL A 144 6.84 -7.37 -2.15
N LYS A 145 5.80 -7.32 -2.96
CA LYS A 145 5.78 -6.72 -4.28
C LYS A 145 4.86 -5.51 -4.28
N TYR A 146 5.19 -4.52 -5.08
CA TYR A 146 4.46 -3.25 -5.14
C TYR A 146 4.24 -2.88 -6.60
N GLY A 147 3.07 -2.33 -6.88
CA GLY A 147 2.72 -1.83 -8.21
C GLY A 147 1.43 -1.04 -8.15
N VAL A 148 1.29 -0.07 -9.05
CA VAL A 148 0.04 0.66 -9.27
C VAL A 148 -0.66 0.02 -10.46
N ALA A 149 -1.93 -0.28 -10.29
CA ALA A 149 -2.75 -0.94 -11.29
C ALA A 149 -4.14 -0.29 -11.37
N PRO A 150 -4.78 -0.31 -12.55
CA PRO A 150 -6.16 0.15 -12.69
C PRO A 150 -7.10 -0.76 -11.90
N THR A 151 -8.08 -0.14 -11.24
CA THR A 151 -9.14 -0.80 -10.47
C THR A 151 -10.47 -0.12 -10.71
N GLY A 152 -11.57 -0.86 -10.70
CA GLY A 152 -12.92 -0.33 -10.92
C GLY A 152 -13.76 -1.26 -11.81
N ALA A 153 -15.05 -0.94 -11.94
CA ALA A 153 -15.97 -1.70 -12.76
C ALA A 153 -15.76 -1.36 -14.24
N VAL A 154 -15.04 -2.22 -14.96
CA VAL A 154 -14.87 -2.13 -16.43
C VAL A 154 -16.22 -2.01 -17.13
N GLN A 155 -17.24 -2.74 -16.65
CA GLN A 155 -18.60 -2.70 -17.18
C GLN A 155 -19.29 -1.33 -17.10
N CYS A 156 -18.85 -0.48 -16.16
CA CYS A 156 -19.35 0.89 -16.02
C CYS A 156 -18.44 1.92 -16.71
N GLY A 157 -17.32 1.51 -17.30
CA GLY A 157 -16.36 2.39 -17.95
C GLY A 157 -15.57 3.28 -16.98
N VAL A 158 -15.59 2.99 -15.67
CA VAL A 158 -14.88 3.77 -14.65
C VAL A 158 -13.74 2.92 -14.10
N THR A 159 -12.52 3.33 -14.42
CA THR A 159 -11.29 2.78 -13.84
C THR A 159 -10.50 3.92 -13.20
N PHE A 160 -9.86 3.63 -12.08
CA PHE A 160 -8.97 4.55 -11.39
C PHE A 160 -7.71 3.81 -10.94
N PRO A 161 -6.55 4.47 -10.88
CA PRO A 161 -5.32 3.84 -10.41
C PRO A 161 -5.40 3.54 -8.91
N SER A 162 -4.92 2.36 -8.52
CA SER A 162 -4.73 1.97 -7.13
C SER A 162 -3.34 1.36 -6.92
N LEU A 163 -2.74 1.66 -5.77
CA LEU A 163 -1.53 0.98 -5.32
C LEU A 163 -1.87 -0.39 -4.74
N PHE A 164 -1.18 -1.43 -5.19
CA PHE A 164 -1.18 -2.76 -4.60
C PHE A 164 0.13 -3.05 -3.87
N ILE A 165 0.00 -3.62 -2.67
CA ILE A 165 1.09 -4.15 -1.85
C ILE A 165 0.81 -5.64 -1.65
N ILE A 166 1.63 -6.51 -2.24
CA ILE A 166 1.35 -7.94 -2.38
C ILE A 166 2.41 -8.74 -1.62
N ASP A 167 2.01 -9.43 -0.56
CA ASP A 167 2.82 -10.43 0.13
C ASP A 167 2.66 -11.78 -0.58
N THR A 168 3.64 -12.11 -1.42
CA THR A 168 3.63 -13.32 -2.26
C THR A 168 3.77 -14.61 -1.48
N GLU A 169 4.26 -14.56 -0.22
CA GLU A 169 4.40 -15.73 0.64
C GLU A 169 3.10 -16.05 1.38
N ASN A 170 2.37 -15.03 1.83
CA ASN A 170 1.17 -15.19 2.65
C ASN A 170 -0.15 -15.07 1.87
N GLY A 171 -0.10 -14.64 0.61
CA GLY A 171 -1.30 -14.49 -0.21
C GLY A 171 -2.15 -13.28 0.17
N GLU A 172 -1.55 -12.28 0.81
CA GLU A 172 -2.24 -11.07 1.28
C GLU A 172 -1.88 -9.89 0.37
N MET A 173 -2.90 -9.23 -0.17
CA MET A 173 -2.77 -8.05 -1.02
C MET A 173 -3.49 -6.89 -0.35
N HIS A 174 -2.84 -5.74 -0.23
CA HIS A 174 -3.47 -4.51 0.19
C HIS A 174 -3.61 -3.57 -1.00
N GLN A 175 -4.83 -3.10 -1.23
CA GLN A 175 -5.13 -2.07 -2.20
C GLN A 175 -5.24 -0.73 -1.48
N ILE A 176 -4.58 0.31 -1.99
CA ILE A 176 -4.61 1.67 -1.47
C ILE A 176 -5.06 2.60 -2.61
N ILE A 177 -6.15 3.31 -2.37
CA ILE A 177 -6.83 4.17 -3.34
C ILE A 177 -6.64 5.63 -2.91
N MET A 178 -5.86 6.39 -3.67
CA MET A 178 -5.62 7.81 -3.36
C MET A 178 -6.57 8.75 -4.11
N GLU A 179 -7.19 8.30 -5.19
CA GLU A 179 -8.12 9.10 -5.96
C GLU A 179 -9.53 8.61 -5.66
N GLY A 180 -10.40 9.52 -5.20
CA GLY A 180 -11.79 9.16 -4.98
C GLY A 180 -12.41 8.75 -6.31
N SER A 181 -12.99 7.55 -6.38
CA SER A 181 -13.78 7.16 -7.54
C SER A 181 -14.95 8.14 -7.64
N GLY A 182 -14.94 9.00 -8.65
CA GLY A 182 -16.04 9.90 -8.95
C GLY A 182 -17.26 9.11 -9.44
N CYS A 183 -17.99 8.51 -8.51
CA CYS A 183 -19.38 8.10 -8.62
C CYS A 183 -20.12 8.55 -7.37
#